data_AF-A0A351CL79-F1
#
_entry.id   AF-A0A351CL79-F1
#
_cell.length_a   1.000
_cell.length_b   1.000
_cell.length_c   1.000
_cell.angle_alpha   90.00
_cell.angle_beta   90.00
_cell.angle_gamma   90.00
#
_symmetry.space_group_name_H-M   'P 1'
#
loop_
_entity.id
_entity.type
_entity.pdbx_description
1 polymer ?
#
loop_
_entity_poly.entity_id
_entity_poly.type
_entity_poly.pdbx_seq_one_letter_code
_entity_poly.pdbx_strand_id
1 'polypeptide(L)' 'TEAQDWAEMVLRMYLRWGEKHNYKVKLMEVSSGEVAGIKSATIHFIGDFAFGWLRSEIGIHRLVRKS' A
#
# COMPACT_ATOMS: atom_id res chain seq x y z
N THR A 1 9.55 -7.93 -11.79
CA THR A 1 8.17 -8.46 -11.66
C THR A 1 7.82 -8.83 -10.22
N GLU A 2 8.62 -9.62 -9.49
CA GLU A 2 8.29 -9.96 -8.09
C GLU A 2 8.17 -8.75 -7.15
N ALA A 3 9.05 -7.75 -7.27
CA ALA A 3 8.93 -6.53 -6.47
C ALA A 3 7.67 -5.71 -6.79
N GLN A 4 7.17 -5.79 -8.03
CA GLN A 4 5.94 -5.11 -8.45
C GLN A 4 4.70 -5.83 -7.88
N ASP A 5 4.70 -7.17 -7.90
CA ASP A 5 3.67 -7.97 -7.22
C ASP A 5 3.68 -7.72 -5.71
N TRP A 6 4.88 -7.63 -5.11
CA TRP A 6 5.01 -7.26 -3.70
C TRP A 6 4.46 -5.87 -3.40
N ALA A 7 4.75 -4.87 -4.23
CA ALA A 7 4.17 -3.53 -4.09
C ALA A 7 2.63 -3.56 -4.14
N GLU A 8 2.03 -4.38 -4.99
CA GLU A 8 0.58 -4.56 -5.05
C GLU A 8 0.03 -5.23 -3.79
N MET A 9 0.73 -6.23 -3.24
CA MET A 9 0.37 -6.85 -1.97
C MET A 9 0.39 -5.84 -0.82
N VAL A 10 1.41 -4.98 -0.74
CA VAL A 10 1.52 -3.92 0.26
C VAL A 10 0.40 -2.89 0.11
N LEU A 11 0.08 -2.48 -1.12
CA LEU A 11 -1.06 -1.59 -1.37
C LEU A 11 -2.36 -2.21 -0.83
N ARG A 12 -2.64 -3.47 -1.16
CA ARG A 12 -3.83 -4.18 -0.68
C ARG A 12 -3.86 -4.29 0.84
N MET A 13 -2.70 -4.47 1.49
CA MET A 13 -2.58 -4.47 2.95
C MET A 13 -3.05 -3.14 3.54
N TYR A 14 -2.57 -2.01 3.04
CA TYR A 14 -2.95 -0.68 3.57
C TYR A 14 -4.40 -0.32 3.31
N LEU A 15 -4.97 -0.67 2.14
CA LEU A 15 -6.39 -0.46 1.87
C LEU A 15 -7.27 -1.21 2.87
N ARG A 16 -6.99 -2.50 3.09
CA ARG A 16 -7.73 -3.34 4.06
C ARG A 16 -7.53 -2.87 5.49
N TRP A 17 -6.32 -2.46 5.86
CA TRP A 17 -6.04 -1.91 7.18
C TRP A 17 -6.86 -0.63 7.41
N GLY A 18 -6.92 0.26 6.42
CA GLY A 18 -7.71 1.48 6.49
C GLY A 18 -9.20 1.22 6.66
N GLU A 19 -9.77 0.35 5.82
CA GLU A 19 -11.18 -0.07 5.93
C GLU A 19 -11.49 -0.66 7.30
N LYS A 20 -10.62 -1.53 7.82
CA LYS A 20 -10.80 -2.17 9.14
C LYS A 20 -10.76 -1.17 10.31
N HIS A 21 -10.02 -0.08 10.18
CA HIS A 21 -9.92 0.98 11.20
C HIS A 21 -10.91 2.13 10.95
N ASN A 22 -11.89 1.95 10.07
CA ASN A 22 -12.90 2.95 9.69
C ASN A 22 -12.30 4.25 9.10
N TYR A 23 -11.13 4.17 8.48
CA TYR A 23 -10.60 5.27 7.68
C TYR A 23 -11.24 5.27 6.31
N LYS A 24 -11.51 6.46 5.78
CA LYS A 24 -11.85 6.64 4.37
C LYS A 24 -10.55 6.68 3.57
N VAL A 25 -10.29 5.64 2.78
CA VAL A 25 -9.09 5.55 1.94
C VAL A 25 -9.45 5.86 0.49
N LYS A 26 -8.72 6.78 -0.14
CA LYS A 26 -8.84 7.08 -1.57
C LYS A 26 -7.59 6.66 -2.31
N LEU A 27 -7.75 5.86 -3.35
CA LEU A 27 -6.68 5.62 -4.32
C LEU A 27 -6.59 6.82 -5.26
N MET A 28 -5.47 7.54 -5.21
CA MET A 28 -5.26 8.77 -5.99
C MET A 28 -4.59 8.46 -7.33
N GLU A 29 -3.55 7.64 -7.30
CA GLU A 29 -2.80 7.26 -8.50
C GLU A 29 -2.31 5.82 -8.35
N VAL A 30 -2.28 5.10 -9.46
CA VAL A 30 -1.66 3.77 -9.53
C VAL A 30 -0.99 3.63 -10.90
N SER A 31 0.26 3.21 -10.90
CA SER A 31 1.00 2.88 -12.12
C SER A 31 1.20 1.37 -12.17
N SER A 32 0.59 0.71 -13.15
CA SER A 32 0.72 -0.74 -13.33
C SER A 32 2.11 -1.15 -13.81
N GLY A 33 2.56 -2.33 -13.39
CA GLY A 33 3.70 -3.01 -14.00
C GLY A 33 3.38 -3.46 -15.43
N GLU A 34 4.42 -3.68 -16.24
CA GLU A 34 4.26 -4.14 -17.63
C GLU A 34 3.77 -5.60 -17.73
N VAL A 35 4.08 -6.42 -16.71
CA VAL A 35 3.76 -7.85 -16.71
C VAL A 35 2.86 -8.23 -15.52
N ALA A 36 3.17 -7.74 -14.32
CA ALA A 36 2.37 -7.97 -13.11
C ALA A 36 2.64 -6.88 -12.06
N GLY A 37 1.69 -6.71 -11.13
CA GLY A 37 1.83 -5.82 -10.00
C GLY A 37 1.81 -4.33 -10.36
N ILE A 38 2.38 -3.50 -9.48
CA ILE A 38 2.43 -2.04 -9.64
C ILE A 38 3.86 -1.49 -9.55
N LYS A 39 4.14 -0.43 -10.31
CA LYS A 39 5.37 0.37 -10.22
C LYS A 39 5.29 1.39 -9.09
N SER A 40 4.12 2.01 -8.90
CA SER A 40 3.85 2.99 -7.85
C SER A 40 2.36 3.07 -7.53
N ALA A 41 2.02 3.53 -6.34
CA ALA A 41 0.67 3.91 -5.96
C ALA A 41 0.70 5.04 -4.94
N THR A 42 -0.30 5.93 -5.02
CA THR A 42 -0.53 7.00 -4.06
C THR A 42 -1.92 6.82 -3.48
N ILE A 43 -2.00 6.71 -2.15
CA ILE A 43 -3.26 6.59 -1.40
C ILE A 43 -3.39 7.71 -0.39
N HIS A 44 -4.62 8.18 -0.18
CA HIS A 44 -4.95 9.23 0.77
C HIS A 44 -5.89 8.70 1.85
N PHE A 45 -5.40 8.66 3.09
CA PHE A 45 -6.19 8.30 4.27
C PHE A 45 -6.88 9.54 4.85
N ILE A 46 -8.18 9.45 5.08
CA ILE A 46 -9.00 10.49 5.69
C ILE A 46 -9.60 9.93 6.98
N GLY A 47 -9.30 10.58 8.10
CA GLY A 47 -9.84 10.30 9.43
C GLY A 47 -8.90 10.80 10.53
N ASP A 48 -9.37 10.72 11.78
CA ASP A 48 -8.65 11.27 12.91
C ASP A 48 -7.35 10.51 13.18
N PHE A 49 -6.28 11.26 13.45
CA PHE A 49 -4.95 10.70 13.77
C PHE A 49 -4.35 9.75 12.71
N ALA A 50 -4.83 9.76 11.47
CA ALA A 50 -4.37 8.86 10.41
C ALA A 50 -2.83 8.90 10.22
N PHE A 51 -2.24 10.10 10.20
CA PHE A 51 -0.79 10.26 10.12
C PHE A 51 -0.06 9.72 11.35
N GLY A 52 -0.63 9.89 12.56
CA GLY A 52 -0.03 9.41 13.80
C GLY A 52 0.17 7.90 13.80
N TRP A 53 -0.82 7.15 13.30
CA TRP A 53 -0.74 5.70 13.15
C TRP A 53 0.22 5.28 12.04
N LEU A 54 0.20 5.95 10.88
CA LEU A 54 0.98 5.54 9.71
C LEU A 54 2.41 6.08 9.69
N ARG A 55 2.79 6.96 10.63
CA ARG A 55 4.14 7.55 10.69
C ARG A 55 5.24 6.48 10.79
N SER A 56 5.00 5.39 11.51
CA SER A 56 5.97 4.29 11.68
C SER A 56 6.14 3.41 10.45
N GLU A 57 5.29 3.56 9.44
CA GLU A 57 5.26 2.70 8.26
C GLU A 57 6.28 3.11 7.19
N ILE A 58 6.91 4.27 7.36
CA ILE A 58 7.90 4.82 6.44
C ILE A 58 9.17 3.95 6.47
N GLY A 59 9.46 3.29 5.35
CA GLY A 59 10.68 2.50 5.22
C GLY A 59 10.64 1.54 4.04
N ILE A 60 11.68 0.70 3.95
CA ILE A 60 11.77 -0.37 2.96
C ILE A 60 11.22 -1.66 3.57
N HIS A 61 10.25 -2.26 2.89
CA HIS A 61 9.60 -3.49 3.33
C HIS A 61 10.13 -4.68 2.52
N ARG A 62 10.76 -5.65 3.19
CA ARG A 62 11.40 -6.80 2.54
C ARG A 62 10.48 -8.02 2.54
N LEU A 63 10.15 -8.55 1.36
CA LEU A 63 9.51 -9.84 1.18
C LEU A 63 10.56 -10.94 0.96
N VAL A 64 10.40 -12.07 1.66
CA VAL A 64 11.17 -13.30 1.40
C VAL A 64 10.15 -14.42 1.22
N ARG A 65 10.06 -14.96 0.01
CA ARG A 65 9.21 -16.11 -0.32
C ARG A 65 9.89 -16.96 -1.39
N LYS A 66 9.41 -18.19 -1.58
CA LYS A 66 9.77 -18.98 -2.76
C LYS A 66 8.98 -18.42 -3.96
N SER A 67 9.69 -18.05 -5.01
CA SER A 67 9.17 -17.57 -6.29
C SER A 67 8.49 -18.67 -7.10
#